data_AF-A0A8C6BRS0-F1
#
_entry.id   AF-A0A8C6BRS0-F1
#
_cell.length_a   1.000
_cell.length_b   1.000
_cell.length_c   1.000
_cell.angle_alpha   90.00
_cell.angle_beta   90.00
_cell.angle_gamma   90.00
#
_symmetry.space_group_name_H-M   'P 1'
#
loop_
_entity.id
_entity.type
_entity.pdbx_description
1 polymer ?
#
loop_
_entity_poly.entity_id
_entity_poly.type
_entity_poly.pdbx_seq_one_letter_code
_entity_poly.pdbx_strand_id
1 'polypeptide(L)'
;MVAQDVFLLLKTSAYEKLDLKVYGTFFEIYGGKVYDLLNWKKTQVLEDGSQQIQVVGLQEQEVCWVEDMLNLVELGNSCRTSGQTSVNAHSSRSHAVFQIILKSRGKLHGKFSLHYPLH
;
A
#
# COMPACT_ATOMS: atom_id res chain seq x y z
N MET A 1 -13.02 -10.93 -3.37
CA MET A 1 -12.33 -9.64 -3.13
C MET A 1 -10.83 -9.89 -3.25
N VAL A 2 -10.04 -8.99 -3.86
CA VAL A 2 -8.60 -9.23 -4.15
C VAL A 2 -7.82 -9.78 -2.95
N ALA A 3 -8.06 -9.26 -1.75
CA ALA A 3 -7.45 -9.75 -0.52
C ALA A 3 -7.67 -11.26 -0.28
N GLN A 4 -8.92 -11.72 -0.40
CA GLN A 4 -9.30 -13.12 -0.20
C GLN A 4 -8.61 -14.02 -1.23
N ASP A 5 -8.55 -13.58 -2.49
CA ASP A 5 -7.95 -14.34 -3.57
C ASP A 5 -6.44 -14.52 -3.35
N VAL A 6 -5.74 -13.48 -2.86
CA VAL A 6 -4.31 -13.57 -2.49
C VAL A 6 -4.10 -14.62 -1.41
N PHE A 7 -4.85 -14.56 -0.30
CA PHE A 7 -4.69 -15.54 0.79
C PHE A 7 -5.10 -16.96 0.39
N LEU A 8 -6.08 -17.11 -0.51
CA LEU A 8 -6.47 -18.42 -1.03
C LEU A 8 -5.37 -19.01 -1.93
N LEU A 9 -4.79 -18.21 -2.81
CA LEU A 9 -3.70 -18.63 -3.71
C LEU A 9 -2.45 -19.05 -2.93
N LEU A 10 -2.10 -18.33 -1.87
CA LEU A 10 -0.95 -18.66 -1.02
C LEU A 10 -1.07 -20.02 -0.33
N LYS A 11 -2.30 -20.51 -0.10
CA LYS A 11 -2.57 -21.84 0.46
C LYS A 11 -2.50 -22.97 -0.56
N THR A 12 -2.37 -22.67 -1.84
CA THR A 12 -2.25 -23.72 -2.87
C THR A 12 -0.84 -24.31 -2.85
N SER A 13 -0.72 -25.59 -3.18
CA SER A 13 0.55 -26.34 -3.20
C SER A 13 1.61 -25.74 -4.13
N ALA A 14 1.21 -24.89 -5.08
CA ALA A 14 2.10 -24.15 -5.95
C ALA A 14 2.89 -23.04 -5.22
N TYR A 15 2.26 -22.36 -4.24
CA TYR A 15 2.84 -21.21 -3.53
C TYR A 15 3.23 -21.53 -2.08
N GLU A 16 2.70 -22.59 -1.49
CA GLU A 16 3.00 -23.00 -0.10
C GLU A 16 4.51 -23.18 0.15
N LYS A 17 5.24 -23.72 -0.84
CA LYS A 17 6.70 -23.96 -0.74
C LYS A 17 7.55 -22.69 -0.80
N LEU A 18 6.97 -21.56 -1.18
CA LEU A 18 7.69 -20.30 -1.38
C LEU A 18 7.85 -19.48 -0.09
N ASP A 19 7.22 -19.92 1.02
CA ASP A 19 7.32 -19.26 2.34
C ASP A 19 7.07 -17.75 2.23
N LEU A 20 5.97 -17.41 1.55
CA LEU A 20 5.60 -16.03 1.23
C LEU A 20 4.87 -15.38 2.41
N LYS A 21 5.37 -14.22 2.79
CA LYS A 21 4.73 -13.30 3.72
C LYS A 21 4.06 -12.16 2.95
N VAL A 22 2.87 -11.78 3.39
CA VAL A 22 2.10 -10.68 2.82
C VAL A 22 2.33 -9.43 3.65
N TYR A 23 2.59 -8.32 2.97
CA TYR A 23 2.69 -7.00 3.56
C TYR A 23 1.73 -6.05 2.85
N GLY A 24 1.18 -5.10 3.59
CA GLY A 24 0.37 -4.00 3.07
C GLY A 24 1.06 -2.66 3.29
N THR A 25 0.96 -1.77 2.30
CA THR A 25 1.32 -0.35 2.45
C THR A 25 0.24 0.51 1.81
N PHE A 26 -0.04 1.68 2.38
CA PHE A 26 -1.02 2.61 1.86
C PHE A 26 -0.47 4.03 1.86
N PHE A 27 -0.51 4.70 0.72
CA PHE A 27 -0.04 6.08 0.60
C PHE A 27 -0.88 6.89 -0.38
N GLU A 28 -0.83 8.20 -0.24
CA GLU A 28 -1.38 9.15 -1.20
C GLU A 28 -0.28 9.95 -1.90
N ILE A 29 -0.52 10.24 -3.16
CA ILE A 29 0.29 11.14 -3.97
C ILE A 29 -0.49 12.44 -4.07
N TYR A 30 0.03 13.53 -3.51
CA TYR A 30 -0.59 14.85 -3.54
C TYR A 30 0.44 15.93 -3.91
N GLY A 31 0.20 16.64 -5.00
CA GLY A 31 1.07 17.74 -5.45
C GLY A 31 2.54 17.32 -5.67
N GLY A 32 2.77 16.12 -6.19
CA GLY A 32 4.12 15.56 -6.42
C GLY A 32 4.83 15.08 -5.15
N LYS A 33 4.16 15.08 -4.00
CA LYS A 33 4.66 14.54 -2.73
C LYS A 33 3.92 13.26 -2.38
N VAL A 34 4.59 12.36 -1.67
CA VAL A 34 3.99 11.12 -1.17
C VAL A 34 3.82 11.20 0.35
N TYR A 35 2.63 10.82 0.82
CA TYR A 35 2.29 10.75 2.23
C TYR A 35 1.87 9.33 2.56
N ASP A 36 2.52 8.75 3.56
CA ASP A 36 2.15 7.46 4.13
C ASP A 36 0.84 7.60 4.92
N LEU A 37 -0.19 6.86 4.50
CA LEU A 37 -1.51 6.89 5.12
C LEU A 37 -1.62 5.94 6.33
N LEU A 38 -0.65 5.05 6.55
CA LEU A 38 -0.63 4.15 7.71
C LEU A 38 -0.01 4.82 8.95
N ASN A 39 0.84 5.84 8.77
CA ASN A 39 1.52 6.52 9.87
C ASN A 39 1.53 8.06 9.75
N TRP A 40 0.73 8.60 8.83
CA TRP A 40 0.62 10.05 8.55
C TRP A 40 1.97 10.75 8.41
N LYS A 41 2.93 10.09 7.76
CA LYS A 41 4.30 10.58 7.63
C LYS A 41 4.57 10.97 6.19
N LYS A 42 5.17 12.15 5.99
CA LYS A 42 5.68 12.54 4.68
C LYS A 42 6.85 11.65 4.30
N THR A 43 6.77 11.04 3.12
CA THR A 43 7.72 10.07 2.63
C THR A 43 8.52 10.66 1.46
N GLN A 44 9.76 10.22 1.29
CA GLN A 44 10.60 10.66 0.19
C GLN A 44 10.37 9.78 -1.02
N VAL A 45 10.35 10.41 -2.18
CA VAL A 45 10.30 9.73 -3.48
C VAL A 45 11.70 9.75 -4.04
N LEU A 46 12.25 8.57 -4.32
CA LEU A 46 13.53 8.43 -5.00
C LEU A 46 13.27 7.85 -6.39
N GLU A 47 13.95 8.39 -7.39
CA GLU A 47 14.02 7.79 -8.72
C GLU A 47 15.29 6.93 -8.75
N ASP A 48 15.15 5.64 -9.07
CA ASP A 48 16.32 4.78 -9.22
C ASP A 48 17.03 5.03 -10.58
N GLY A 49 18.22 4.44 -10.75
CA GLY A 49 18.99 4.55 -11.99
C GLY A 49 18.32 3.95 -13.23
N SER A 50 17.16 3.32 -13.08
CA SER A 50 16.35 2.74 -14.16
C SER A 50 15.07 3.55 -14.42
N GLN A 51 14.99 4.79 -13.93
CA GLN A 51 13.80 5.68 -14.01
C GLN A 51 12.57 5.10 -13.31
N GLN A 52 12.73 4.11 -12.42
CA GLN A 52 11.62 3.63 -11.61
C GLN A 52 11.52 4.48 -10.34
N ILE A 53 10.33 5.04 -10.15
CA ILE A 53 9.99 5.79 -8.94
C ILE A 53 9.81 4.79 -7.79
N GLN A 54 10.73 4.81 -6.83
CA GLN A 54 10.64 4.09 -5.57
C GLN A 54 10.30 5.05 -4.44
N VAL A 55 9.19 4.77 -3.75
CA VAL A 55 8.84 5.52 -2.54
C VAL A 55 9.58 4.87 -1.38
N VAL A 56 10.50 5.61 -0.76
CA VAL A 56 11.37 5.09 0.30
C VAL A 56 10.93 5.60 1.66
N GLY A 57 10.76 4.67 2.60
CA GLY A 57 10.30 4.97 3.95
C GLY A 57 8.78 4.83 4.13
N LEU A 58 8.10 4.15 3.21
CA LEU A 58 6.74 3.67 3.44
C LEU A 58 6.75 2.60 4.51
N GLN A 59 5.77 2.67 5.39
CA GLN A 59 5.50 1.65 6.38
C GLN A 59 4.83 0.45 5.70
N GLU A 60 5.51 -0.68 5.77
CA GLU A 60 4.96 -1.96 5.36
C GLU A 60 4.54 -2.71 6.62
N GLN A 61 3.25 -3.07 6.70
CA GLN A 61 2.74 -3.84 7.82
C GLN A 61 2.50 -5.28 7.36
N GLU A 62 2.99 -6.25 8.13
CA GLU A 62 2.73 -7.67 7.87
C GLU A 62 1.23 -7.96 8.05
N VAL A 63 0.65 -8.68 7.09
CA VAL A 63 -0.78 -8.99 7.02
C VAL A 63 -0.91 -10.51 7.07
N CYS A 64 -1.52 -11.03 8.13
CA CYS A 64 -1.69 -12.47 8.31
C CYS A 64 -3.08 -12.93 7.85
N TRP A 65 -4.07 -12.03 7.90
CA TRP A 65 -5.46 -12.32 7.60
C TRP A 65 -6.09 -11.26 6.69
N VAL A 66 -7.19 -11.62 6.03
CA VAL A 66 -7.98 -10.67 5.21
C VAL A 66 -8.42 -9.45 6.03
N GLU A 67 -8.77 -9.67 7.30
CA GLU A 67 -9.19 -8.64 8.24
C GLU A 67 -8.09 -7.60 8.50
N ASP A 68 -6.83 -8.03 8.62
CA ASP A 68 -5.69 -7.12 8.76
C ASP A 68 -5.58 -6.18 7.54
N MET A 69 -5.84 -6.71 6.34
CA MET A 69 -5.81 -5.91 5.12
C MET A 69 -6.94 -4.88 5.09
N LEU A 70 -8.14 -5.26 5.54
CA LEU A 70 -9.27 -4.34 5.64
C LEU A 70 -8.98 -3.23 6.67
N ASN A 71 -8.42 -3.59 7.83
CA ASN A 71 -8.03 -2.63 8.86
C ASN A 71 -7.02 -1.60 8.34
N LEU A 72 -6.05 -2.01 7.51
CA LEU A 72 -5.10 -1.08 6.88
C LEU A 72 -5.79 -0.10 5.93
N VAL A 73 -6.77 -0.57 5.16
CA VAL A 73 -7.56 0.27 4.24
C VAL A 73 -8.42 1.26 5.02
N GLU A 74 -9.09 0.80 6.08
CA GLU A 74 -9.90 1.66 6.96
C GLU A 74 -9.04 2.71 7.67
N LEU A 75 -7.86 2.32 8.18
CA LEU A 75 -6.89 3.23 8.78
C LEU A 75 -6.48 4.33 7.80
N GLY A 76 -6.02 3.96 6.60
CA GLY A 76 -5.59 4.95 5.62
C GLY A 76 -6.72 5.85 5.11
N ASN A 77 -7.94 5.32 4.99
CA ASN A 77 -9.13 6.12 4.67
C ASN A 77 -9.50 7.11 5.77
N SER A 78 -9.36 6.72 7.03
CA SER A 78 -9.61 7.58 8.19
C SER A 78 -8.59 8.72 8.22
N CYS A 79 -7.30 8.41 8.05
CA CYS A 79 -6.23 9.40 7.91
C CYS A 79 -6.48 10.38 6.76
N ARG A 80 -6.93 9.89 5.60
CA ARG A 80 -7.30 10.72 4.44
C ARG A 80 -8.44 11.69 4.76
N THR A 81 -9.48 11.23 5.47
CA THR A 81 -10.62 12.07 5.89
C THR A 81 -10.18 13.18 6.83
N SER A 82 -9.31 12.87 7.80
CA SER A 82 -8.75 13.86 8.73
C SER A 82 -7.75 14.83 8.07
N GLY A 83 -7.06 14.40 7.01
CA GLY A 83 -6.22 15.25 6.20
C GLY A 83 -6.99 16.31 5.42
N GLN A 84 -8.12 15.90 4.82
CA GLN A 84 -8.97 16.76 3.99
C GLN A 84 -9.66 17.89 4.77
N THR A 85 -9.87 17.76 6.08
CA THR A 85 -10.42 18.83 6.92
C THR A 85 -9.42 19.96 7.21
N SER A 86 -8.11 19.75 6.94
CA SER A 86 -7.07 20.74 7.24
C SER A 86 -6.59 21.56 6.03
N VAL A 87 -6.74 21.04 4.80
CA VAL A 87 -6.26 21.71 3.59
C VAL A 87 -7.20 21.47 2.41
N ASN A 88 -7.95 22.51 2.04
CA ASN A 88 -8.72 22.70 0.79
C ASN A 88 -9.13 21.43 0.00
N ALA A 89 -10.44 21.17 -0.01
CA ALA A 89 -11.15 20.23 -0.86
C ALA A 89 -10.96 20.52 -2.36
N HIS A 90 -9.80 20.17 -2.91
CA HIS A 90 -9.57 20.11 -4.35
C HIS A 90 -9.22 18.66 -4.72
N SER A 91 -10.27 17.86 -4.86
CA SER A 91 -10.27 16.40 -5.05
C SER A 91 -9.68 15.90 -6.37
N SER A 92 -9.26 16.78 -7.29
CA SER A 92 -8.83 16.39 -8.63
C SER A 92 -7.34 16.04 -8.79
N ARG A 93 -6.52 16.15 -7.74
CA ARG A 93 -5.05 15.99 -7.84
C ARG A 93 -4.41 15.03 -6.85
N SER A 94 -5.17 14.41 -5.95
CA SER A 94 -4.64 13.34 -5.10
C SER A 94 -4.99 11.97 -5.67
N HIS A 95 -4.04 11.05 -5.58
CA HIS A 95 -4.21 9.67 -6.01
C HIS A 95 -3.75 8.74 -4.89
N ALA A 96 -4.64 7.86 -4.42
CA ALA A 96 -4.32 6.93 -3.33
C ALA A 96 -3.95 5.56 -3.90
N VAL A 97 -2.89 4.97 -3.34
CA VAL A 97 -2.35 3.69 -3.79
C VAL A 97 -2.20 2.76 -2.59
N PHE A 98 -2.95 1.66 -2.60
CA PHE A 98 -2.73 0.55 -1.68
C PHE A 98 -1.88 -0.50 -2.39
N GLN A 99 -0.81 -0.98 -1.77
CA GLN A 99 0.01 -2.03 -2.35
C GLN A 99 0.01 -3.27 -1.46
N ILE A 100 -0.14 -4.42 -2.12
CA ILE A 100 0.05 -5.75 -1.53
C ILE A 100 1.43 -6.23 -1.98
N ILE A 101 2.29 -6.52 -1.02
CA ILE A 101 3.69 -6.87 -1.24
C ILE A 101 3.91 -8.29 -0.73
N LEU A 102 4.38 -9.17 -1.61
CA LEU A 102 4.75 -10.54 -1.26
C LEU A 102 6.27 -10.61 -1.08
N LYS A 103 6.73 -11.12 0.06
CA LYS A 103 8.14 -11.31 0.35
C LYS A 103 8.43 -12.75 0.73
N SER A 104 9.50 -13.33 0.19
CA SER A 104 10.04 -14.62 0.62
C SER A 104 11.39 -14.37 1.28
N ARG A 105 11.55 -14.79 2.55
CA ARG A 105 12.81 -14.62 3.31
C ARG A 105 13.39 -13.21 3.24
N GLY A 106 12.52 -12.19 3.31
CA GLY A 106 12.89 -10.77 3.26
C GLY A 106 13.15 -10.21 1.85
N LYS A 107 13.14 -11.03 0.79
CA LYS A 107 13.28 -10.58 -0.60
C LYS A 107 11.91 -10.34 -1.23
N LEU A 108 11.79 -9.25 -1.98
CA LEU A 108 10.58 -8.95 -2.76
C LEU A 108 10.34 -10.06 -3.79
N HIS A 109 9.18 -10.70 -3.70
CA HIS A 109 8.74 -11.73 -4.64
C HIS A 109 7.77 -11.14 -5.68
N GLY A 110 6.88 -10.27 -5.23
CA GLY A 110 5.90 -9.61 -6.10
C GLY A 110 5.24 -8.43 -5.40
N LYS A 111 4.71 -7.52 -6.20
CA LYS A 111 3.96 -6.36 -5.72
C LYS A 111 2.75 -6.13 -6.59
N PHE A 112 1.60 -5.95 -5.97
CA PHE A 112 0.36 -5.60 -6.63
C PHE A 112 -0.12 -4.25 -6.12
N SER A 113 -0.42 -3.31 -7.03
CA SER A 113 -0.83 -1.94 -6.66
C SER A 113 -2.29 -1.72 -7.06
N LEU A 114 -3.10 -1.34 -6.09
CA LEU A 114 -4.49 -0.95 -6.24
C LEU A 114 -4.57 0.58 -6.22
N HIS A 115 -5.04 1.14 -7.33
CA HIS A 115 -5.14 2.57 -7.55
C HIS A 115 -6.58 3.01 -7.26
N TYR A 116 -6.76 3.90 -6.29
CA TYR A 116 -8.07 4.44 -5.91
C TYR A 116 -8.21 5.87 -6.45
N PRO A 117 -9.03 6.08 -7.50
CA PRO A 117 -9.34 7.42 -7.97
C PRO A 117 -10.17 8.17 -6.92
N LEU A 118 -9.88 9.47 -6.77
CA LEU A 118 -10.73 10.38 -6.01
C LEU A 118 -11.90 10.83 -6.88
N HIS A 119 -13.13 10.63 -6.41
CA HIS A 119 -14.31 11.31 -6.92
C HIS A 119 -14.46 12.66 -6.22
#